data_AF-H3H6H7-F1
#
_entry.id   AF-H3H6H7-F1
#
_cell.length_a   1.000
_cell.length_b   1.000
_cell.length_c   1.000
_cell.angle_alpha   90.00
_cell.angle_beta   90.00
_cell.angle_gamma   90.00
#
_symmetry.space_group_name_H-M   'P 1'
#
loop_
_entity.id
_entity.type
_entity.pdbx_description
1 polymer ?
#
loop_
_entity_poly.entity_id
_entity_poly.type
_entity_poly.pdbx_seq_one_letter_code
_entity_poly.pdbx_strand_id
1 'polypeptide(L)'
;MDEKVRKSWELAPDQVQIKNPLWKAGMDTLSEIIAGRLGYKGVSMQCKLYKLLLYGEGGHFVKHQDTEKEDGMVATLVVQPPSEHKGGNLVVYRGGKAAQRHDFGKKDGTAAYLSHYAVHYADAEHALEKVTKGYRLALVFSICLPPNMHHLIRNHDIPLSEELAAAMGRLNSDTDSFALMFSHEYTEQSITDLGTRALKGIDRARVEALEEANAILPDEKKLYFYLAELTLDANFYDTGGDWEESERDESINWYSTSGESLGSGMDEIELNFLNPGRESLAEWWEGHKNSSFEGYTIGNEEATGLTKYVDYATIACPVV
;
A
#
# COMPACT_ATOMS: atom_id res chain seq x y z
N MET A 1 -31.92 3.01 -17.05
CA MET A 1 -31.20 2.20 -16.04
C MET A 1 -32.21 1.70 -15.02
N ASP A 2 -32.08 0.48 -14.51
CA ASP A 2 -32.95 -0.01 -13.43
C ASP A 2 -32.62 0.74 -12.13
N GLU A 3 -33.57 1.51 -11.61
CA GLU A 3 -33.41 2.29 -10.37
C GLU A 3 -33.19 1.42 -9.14
N LYS A 4 -33.49 0.11 -9.20
CA LYS A 4 -33.17 -0.84 -8.13
C LYS A 4 -31.68 -1.21 -8.09
N VAL A 5 -31.00 -1.07 -9.22
CA VAL A 5 -29.57 -1.35 -9.36
C VAL A 5 -28.77 -0.08 -9.12
N ARG A 6 -29.16 1.02 -9.77
CA ARG A 6 -28.48 2.31 -9.63
C ARG A 6 -29.45 3.45 -9.82
N LYS A 7 -29.38 4.42 -8.92
CA LYS A 7 -30.12 5.67 -8.99
C LYS A 7 -29.15 6.84 -8.91
N SER A 8 -28.85 7.44 -10.06
CA SER A 8 -27.96 8.60 -10.19
C SER A 8 -28.20 9.34 -11.51
N TRP A 9 -27.85 10.62 -11.54
CA TRP A 9 -27.61 11.33 -12.80
C TRP A 9 -26.14 11.21 -13.20
N GLU A 10 -25.86 11.21 -14.49
CA GLU A 10 -24.51 11.15 -15.02
C GLU A 10 -24.31 12.14 -16.18
N LEU A 11 -23.10 12.69 -16.26
CA LEU A 11 -22.61 13.45 -17.41
C LEU A 11 -21.37 12.75 -17.97
N ALA A 12 -21.30 12.69 -19.30
CA ALA A 12 -20.13 12.18 -20.01
C ALA A 12 -18.94 13.16 -19.90
N PRO A 13 -17.69 12.71 -20.08
CA PRO A 13 -16.49 13.54 -19.89
C PRO A 13 -16.47 14.80 -20.77
N ASP A 14 -16.95 14.70 -22.00
CA ASP A 14 -17.03 15.79 -22.98
C ASP A 14 -18.05 16.88 -22.59
N GLN A 15 -18.94 16.58 -21.64
CA GLN A 15 -19.89 17.52 -21.06
C GLN A 15 -19.37 18.22 -19.80
N VAL A 16 -18.16 17.89 -19.33
CA VAL A 16 -17.59 18.38 -18.08
C VAL A 16 -16.31 19.14 -18.35
N GLN A 17 -16.28 20.41 -17.92
CA GLN A 17 -15.07 21.23 -17.97
C GLN A 17 -14.67 21.68 -16.57
N ILE A 18 -13.44 21.36 -16.17
CA ILE A 18 -12.89 21.77 -14.87
C ILE A 18 -12.02 23.01 -15.08
N LYS A 19 -12.49 24.16 -14.55
CA LYS A 19 -11.85 25.47 -14.76
C LYS A 19 -10.97 25.93 -13.60
N ASN A 20 -10.90 25.17 -12.51
CA ASN A 20 -10.06 25.52 -11.37
C ASN A 20 -8.57 25.46 -11.81
N PRO A 21 -7.81 26.57 -11.75
CA PRO A 21 -6.42 26.60 -12.21
C PRO A 21 -5.49 25.68 -11.39
N LEU A 22 -5.87 25.35 -10.16
CA LEU A 22 -5.10 24.44 -9.28
C LEU A 22 -5.42 22.96 -9.54
N TRP A 23 -6.44 22.66 -10.35
CA TRP A 23 -6.90 21.28 -10.54
C TRP A 23 -5.81 20.37 -11.11
N LYS A 24 -5.11 20.84 -12.15
CA LYS A 24 -4.08 20.04 -12.82
C LYS A 24 -2.95 19.68 -11.84
N ALA A 25 -2.39 20.66 -11.15
CA ALA A 25 -1.33 20.42 -10.17
C ALA A 25 -1.78 19.46 -9.05
N GLY A 26 -3.02 19.62 -8.55
CA GLY A 26 -3.57 18.70 -7.54
C GLY A 26 -3.74 17.27 -8.05
N MET A 27 -4.17 17.09 -9.30
CA MET A 27 -4.28 15.77 -9.93
C MET A 27 -2.91 15.16 -10.22
N ASP A 28 -1.91 15.96 -10.60
CA ASP A 28 -0.55 15.48 -10.83
C ASP A 28 0.06 14.95 -9.51
N THR A 29 -0.04 15.71 -8.42
CA THR A 29 0.37 15.25 -7.07
C THR A 29 -0.41 14.01 -6.62
N LEU A 30 -1.73 13.97 -6.84
CA LEU A 30 -2.55 12.82 -6.49
C LEU A 30 -2.14 11.57 -7.31
N SER A 31 -1.82 11.75 -8.59
CA SER A 31 -1.35 10.68 -9.48
C SER A 31 -0.06 10.04 -8.96
N GLU A 32 0.92 10.85 -8.53
CA GLU A 32 2.17 10.37 -7.93
C GLU A 32 1.93 9.57 -6.65
N ILE A 33 1.07 10.07 -5.76
CA ILE A 33 0.69 9.36 -4.52
C ILE A 33 0.03 8.01 -4.84
N ILE A 34 -0.89 8.01 -5.81
CA ILE A 34 -1.59 6.78 -6.23
C ILE A 34 -0.59 5.80 -6.84
N ALA A 35 0.30 6.26 -7.72
CA ALA A 35 1.33 5.45 -8.36
C ALA A 35 2.19 4.75 -7.29
N GLY A 36 2.70 5.52 -6.31
CA GLY A 36 3.45 4.96 -5.19
C GLY A 36 2.66 3.92 -4.39
N ARG A 37 1.40 4.23 -4.04
CA ARG A 37 0.55 3.32 -3.24
C ARG A 37 0.12 2.05 -3.98
N LEU A 38 0.05 2.09 -5.31
CA LEU A 38 -0.26 0.93 -6.16
C LEU A 38 0.99 0.12 -6.54
N GLY A 39 2.20 0.53 -6.10
CA GLY A 39 3.45 -0.16 -6.45
C GLY A 39 4.04 0.25 -7.79
N TYR A 40 3.58 1.35 -8.37
CA TYR A 40 4.08 1.95 -9.61
C TYR A 40 4.86 3.24 -9.33
N LYS A 41 5.66 3.29 -8.26
CA LYS A 41 6.48 4.45 -7.88
C LYS A 41 7.31 4.92 -9.08
N GLY A 42 7.29 6.22 -9.37
CA GLY A 42 7.98 6.81 -10.53
C GLY A 42 7.30 6.63 -11.88
N VAL A 43 6.16 5.91 -11.95
CA VAL A 43 5.38 5.77 -13.18
C VAL A 43 4.40 6.92 -13.32
N SER A 44 4.42 7.59 -14.48
CA SER A 44 3.44 8.62 -14.80
C SER A 44 2.10 7.98 -15.18
N MET A 45 1.22 7.82 -14.19
CA MET A 45 -0.12 7.26 -14.38
C MET A 45 -1.03 8.25 -15.10
N GLN A 46 -1.83 7.76 -16.05
CA GLN A 46 -2.81 8.58 -16.77
C GLN A 46 -4.14 8.59 -16.01
N CYS A 47 -4.56 9.77 -15.54
CA CYS A 47 -5.87 9.96 -14.91
C CYS A 47 -6.88 10.46 -15.94
N LYS A 48 -7.72 9.57 -16.48
CA LYS A 48 -8.73 9.91 -17.51
C LYS A 48 -10.11 10.07 -16.88
N LEU A 49 -10.73 11.25 -17.03
CA LEU A 49 -12.11 11.45 -16.57
C LEU A 49 -13.04 10.52 -17.35
N TYR A 50 -13.78 9.68 -16.62
CA TYR A 50 -14.72 8.75 -17.22
C TYR A 50 -16.17 9.24 -17.15
N LYS A 51 -16.58 9.81 -16.01
CA LYS A 51 -17.92 10.39 -15.85
C LYS A 51 -18.01 11.29 -14.61
N LEU A 52 -18.97 12.20 -14.63
CA LEU A 52 -19.44 12.91 -13.45
C LEU A 52 -20.77 12.30 -13.01
N LEU A 53 -20.92 12.05 -11.72
CA LEU A 53 -22.09 11.46 -11.10
C LEU A 53 -22.70 12.42 -10.08
N LEU A 54 -24.03 12.52 -10.09
CA LEU A 54 -24.79 13.19 -9.05
C LEU A 54 -25.77 12.20 -8.43
N TYR A 55 -25.66 12.01 -7.12
CA TYR A 55 -26.59 11.19 -6.34
C TYR A 55 -27.41 12.10 -5.42
N GLY A 56 -28.70 12.22 -5.69
CA GLY A 56 -29.63 12.87 -4.76
C GLY A 56 -30.16 11.92 -3.70
N GLU A 57 -31.19 12.34 -2.97
CA GLU A 57 -31.84 11.50 -1.97
C GLU A 57 -32.37 10.19 -2.57
N GLY A 58 -32.04 9.08 -1.92
CA GLY A 58 -32.31 7.73 -2.38
C GLY A 58 -31.34 7.20 -3.45
N GLY A 59 -30.41 8.03 -3.93
CA GLY A 59 -29.37 7.62 -4.87
C GLY A 59 -28.47 6.55 -4.27
N HIS A 60 -28.12 5.55 -5.07
CA HIS A 60 -27.32 4.40 -4.66
C HIS A 60 -26.74 3.67 -5.88
N PHE A 61 -25.83 2.74 -5.63
CA PHE A 61 -25.40 1.74 -6.59
C PHE A 61 -25.16 0.44 -5.82
N VAL A 62 -25.92 -0.61 -6.14
CA VAL A 62 -25.74 -1.93 -5.52
C VAL A 62 -24.35 -2.50 -5.77
N LYS A 63 -23.97 -3.52 -5.00
CA LYS A 63 -22.69 -4.21 -5.14
C LYS A 63 -22.48 -4.66 -6.59
N HIS A 64 -21.40 -4.22 -7.20
CA HIS A 64 -21.00 -4.55 -8.56
C HIS A 64 -19.48 -4.48 -8.67
N GLN A 65 -18.95 -5.03 -9.76
CA GLN A 65 -17.59 -4.81 -10.20
C GLN A 65 -17.68 -3.96 -11.46
N ASP A 66 -16.84 -2.93 -11.58
CA ASP A 66 -16.75 -2.20 -12.84
C ASP A 66 -16.10 -3.13 -13.88
N THR A 67 -16.60 -3.12 -15.11
CA THR A 67 -15.79 -3.67 -16.21
C THR A 67 -14.69 -2.65 -16.52
N GLU A 68 -13.51 -3.11 -16.93
CA GLU A 68 -12.49 -2.23 -17.49
C GLU A 68 -13.09 -1.35 -18.59
N LYS A 69 -12.76 -0.06 -18.53
CA LYS A 69 -13.35 0.97 -19.41
C LYS A 69 -12.32 1.59 -20.34
N GLU A 70 -11.04 1.44 -20.01
CA GLU A 70 -9.92 2.05 -20.71
C GLU A 70 -8.79 1.04 -20.79
N ASP A 71 -8.12 1.00 -21.94
CA ASP A 71 -6.92 0.20 -22.10
C ASP A 71 -5.84 0.69 -21.12
N GLY A 72 -5.19 -0.23 -20.43
CA GLY A 72 -4.23 0.13 -19.39
C GLY A 72 -4.80 0.35 -17.98
N MET A 73 -6.12 0.27 -17.78
CA MET A 73 -6.76 0.62 -16.50
C MET A 73 -6.39 -0.37 -15.38
N VAL A 74 -5.85 0.14 -14.27
CA VAL A 74 -5.50 -0.66 -13.09
C VAL A 74 -6.34 -0.31 -11.86
N ALA A 75 -6.91 0.89 -11.82
CA ALA A 75 -7.71 1.38 -10.69
C ALA A 75 -8.74 2.42 -11.12
N THR A 76 -9.73 2.61 -10.26
CA THR A 76 -10.71 3.70 -10.33
C THR A 76 -10.44 4.70 -9.22
N LEU A 77 -10.33 5.98 -9.59
CA LEU A 77 -10.26 7.10 -8.65
C LEU A 77 -11.61 7.81 -8.62
N VAL A 78 -12.18 7.95 -7.42
CA VAL A 78 -13.39 8.73 -7.15
C VAL A 78 -12.98 10.00 -6.42
N VAL A 79 -13.11 11.16 -7.08
CA VAL A 79 -12.94 12.48 -6.45
C VAL A 79 -14.31 13.06 -6.18
N GLN A 80 -14.61 13.36 -4.92
CA GLN A 80 -15.79 14.08 -4.48
C GLN A 80 -15.42 15.55 -4.23
N PRO A 81 -15.83 16.49 -5.09
CA PRO A 81 -15.76 17.91 -4.77
C PRO A 81 -16.64 18.25 -3.55
N PRO A 82 -16.52 19.47 -3.00
CA PRO A 82 -17.37 19.93 -1.90
C PRO A 82 -18.86 19.69 -2.20
N SER A 83 -19.51 18.89 -1.36
CA SER A 83 -20.86 18.37 -1.57
C SER A 83 -21.52 18.06 -0.23
N GLU A 84 -22.64 18.70 0.08
CA GLU A 84 -23.38 18.44 1.31
C GLU A 84 -24.34 17.24 1.15
N HIS A 85 -24.04 16.13 1.84
CA HIS A 85 -24.90 14.93 1.83
C HIS A 85 -24.81 14.11 3.12
N LYS A 86 -25.83 13.26 3.34
CA LYS A 86 -25.84 12.16 4.34
C LYS A 86 -26.00 10.82 3.64
N GLY A 87 -25.49 9.74 4.25
CA GLY A 87 -25.40 8.45 3.55
C GLY A 87 -24.47 8.52 2.33
N GLY A 88 -24.49 7.54 1.41
CA GLY A 88 -23.59 7.59 0.24
C GLY A 88 -22.14 7.25 0.56
N ASN A 89 -21.88 6.27 1.44
CA ASN A 89 -20.52 5.76 1.64
C ASN A 89 -20.12 4.88 0.45
N LEU A 90 -18.86 4.95 0.04
CA LEU A 90 -18.27 3.95 -0.84
C LEU A 90 -17.85 2.76 0.02
N VAL A 91 -18.31 1.57 -0.35
CA VAL A 91 -17.93 0.31 0.30
C VAL A 91 -17.20 -0.54 -0.72
N VAL A 92 -15.99 -0.96 -0.39
CA VAL A 92 -15.17 -1.87 -1.20
C VAL A 92 -15.15 -3.23 -0.52
N TYR A 93 -15.36 -4.28 -1.31
CA TYR A 93 -15.46 -5.65 -0.84
C TYR A 93 -14.22 -6.45 -1.25
N ARG A 94 -13.79 -7.36 -0.37
CA ARG A 94 -12.73 -8.35 -0.61
C ARG A 94 -13.26 -9.71 -0.14
N GLY A 95 -13.19 -10.73 -0.99
CA GLY A 95 -13.75 -12.06 -0.67
C GLY A 95 -15.23 -12.04 -0.29
N GLY A 96 -16.02 -11.16 -0.93
CA GLY A 96 -17.44 -10.98 -0.62
C GLY A 96 -17.77 -10.22 0.67
N LYS A 97 -16.79 -9.88 1.52
CA LYS A 97 -16.96 -9.14 2.77
C LYS A 97 -16.62 -7.67 2.59
N ALA A 98 -17.31 -6.78 3.32
CA ALA A 98 -17.02 -5.35 3.31
C ALA A 98 -15.66 -5.08 3.99
N ALA A 99 -14.63 -4.84 3.18
CA ALA A 99 -13.26 -4.67 3.65
C ALA A 99 -12.96 -3.23 4.03
N GLN A 100 -13.44 -2.27 3.23
CA GLN A 100 -13.21 -0.84 3.46
C GLN A 100 -14.47 -0.03 3.24
N ARG A 101 -14.63 1.05 4.01
CA ARG A 101 -15.75 1.99 3.92
C ARG A 101 -15.23 3.41 4.02
N HIS A 102 -15.43 4.19 2.97
CA HIS A 102 -15.01 5.59 2.91
C HIS A 102 -16.23 6.52 2.96
N ASP A 103 -16.23 7.46 3.91
CA ASP A 103 -17.33 8.38 4.13
C ASP A 103 -17.13 9.76 3.49
N PHE A 104 -16.03 10.03 2.81
CA PHE A 104 -15.80 11.31 2.10
C PHE A 104 -16.01 12.55 2.99
N GLY A 105 -15.47 12.53 4.22
CA GLY A 105 -15.46 13.70 5.11
C GLY A 105 -16.76 13.99 5.84
N LYS A 106 -17.76 13.10 5.79
CA LYS A 106 -19.01 13.27 6.54
C LYS A 106 -18.78 13.16 8.04
N LYS A 107 -17.90 12.27 8.50
CA LYS A 107 -17.59 12.11 9.93
C LYS A 107 -16.93 13.36 10.52
N ASP A 108 -16.06 13.99 9.74
CA ASP A 108 -15.29 15.17 10.16
C ASP A 108 -16.02 16.49 9.86
N GLY A 109 -17.21 16.44 9.25
CA GLY A 109 -17.98 17.62 8.87
C GLY A 109 -17.36 18.43 7.72
N THR A 110 -16.42 17.86 6.97
CA THR A 110 -15.64 18.52 5.92
C THR A 110 -16.21 18.31 4.51
N ALA A 111 -17.13 17.35 4.34
CA ALA A 111 -17.71 16.99 3.04
C ALA A 111 -18.28 18.18 2.24
N ALA A 112 -18.86 19.18 2.91
CA ALA A 112 -19.46 20.36 2.29
C ALA A 112 -18.43 21.43 1.85
N TYR A 113 -17.17 21.30 2.28
CA TYR A 113 -16.16 22.37 2.17
C TYR A 113 -14.87 21.91 1.49
N LEU A 114 -14.51 20.63 1.62
CA LEU A 114 -13.27 20.08 1.10
C LEU A 114 -13.54 19.01 0.04
N SER A 115 -12.56 18.80 -0.82
CA SER A 115 -12.55 17.66 -1.73
C SER A 115 -12.06 16.41 -1.00
N HIS A 116 -12.70 15.29 -1.25
CA HIS A 116 -12.31 13.98 -0.74
C HIS A 116 -12.08 13.03 -1.90
N TYR A 117 -11.25 12.00 -1.70
CA TYR A 117 -11.03 11.01 -2.74
C TYR A 117 -10.90 9.60 -2.17
N ALA A 118 -11.21 8.62 -3.01
CA ALA A 118 -10.96 7.21 -2.74
C ALA A 118 -10.48 6.53 -4.03
N VAL A 119 -9.60 5.55 -3.88
CA VAL A 119 -9.10 4.74 -4.99
C VAL A 119 -9.34 3.28 -4.66
N HIS A 120 -9.79 2.51 -5.65
CA HIS A 120 -9.91 1.06 -5.56
C HIS A 120 -9.42 0.42 -6.85
N TYR A 121 -8.96 -0.83 -6.76
CA TYR A 121 -8.55 -1.59 -7.94
C TYR A 121 -9.72 -1.75 -8.93
N ALA A 122 -9.38 -1.87 -10.22
CA ALA A 122 -10.36 -2.00 -11.29
C ALA A 122 -11.25 -3.24 -11.12
N ASP A 123 -10.70 -4.33 -10.57
CA ASP A 123 -11.41 -5.57 -10.25
C ASP A 123 -12.09 -5.57 -8.88
N ALA A 124 -12.04 -4.48 -8.12
CA ALA A 124 -12.67 -4.45 -6.81
C ALA A 124 -14.19 -4.41 -6.92
N GLU A 125 -14.86 -5.38 -6.28
CA GLU A 125 -16.29 -5.27 -6.04
C GLU A 125 -16.55 -4.09 -5.09
N HIS A 126 -17.50 -3.23 -5.44
CA HIS A 126 -17.83 -2.06 -4.66
C HIS A 126 -19.31 -1.69 -4.76
N ALA A 127 -19.77 -0.89 -3.80
CA ALA A 127 -21.14 -0.38 -3.75
C ALA A 127 -21.13 1.07 -3.25
N LEU A 128 -22.16 1.82 -3.65
CA LEU A 128 -22.50 3.09 -3.03
C LEU A 128 -23.74 2.90 -2.16
N GLU A 129 -23.57 3.05 -0.85
CA GLU A 129 -24.70 3.06 0.08
C GLU A 129 -25.68 4.19 -0.26
N LYS A 130 -26.93 4.05 0.19
CA LYS A 130 -27.98 5.03 -0.12
C LYS A 130 -27.64 6.42 0.42
N VAL A 131 -27.73 7.44 -0.43
CA VAL A 131 -27.75 8.84 0.00
C VAL A 131 -29.09 9.10 0.68
N THR A 132 -29.06 9.52 1.94
CA THR A 132 -30.27 9.71 2.76
C THR A 132 -30.71 11.17 2.85
N LYS A 133 -29.83 12.12 2.51
CA LYS A 133 -30.16 13.55 2.43
C LYS A 133 -29.14 14.28 1.55
N GLY A 134 -29.57 15.33 0.86
CA GLY A 134 -28.69 16.21 0.10
C GLY A 134 -28.25 15.60 -1.24
N TYR A 135 -27.13 16.09 -1.76
CA TYR A 135 -26.59 15.67 -3.05
C TYR A 135 -25.11 15.34 -2.91
N ARG A 136 -24.71 14.19 -3.45
CA ARG A 136 -23.32 13.76 -3.55
C ARG A 136 -22.86 13.88 -5.01
N LEU A 137 -21.95 14.82 -5.26
CA LEU A 137 -21.26 14.99 -6.53
C LEU A 137 -19.96 14.16 -6.54
N ALA A 138 -19.69 13.41 -7.59
CA ALA A 138 -18.46 12.63 -7.73
C ALA A 138 -17.95 12.62 -9.17
N LEU A 139 -16.66 12.89 -9.34
CA LEU A 139 -15.91 12.68 -10.57
C LEU A 139 -15.25 11.30 -10.49
N VAL A 140 -15.45 10.48 -11.52
CA VAL A 140 -14.88 9.14 -11.60
C VAL A 140 -13.82 9.14 -12.70
N PHE A 141 -12.61 8.74 -12.34
CA PHE A 141 -11.45 8.68 -13.22
C PHE A 141 -10.96 7.23 -13.36
N SER A 142 -10.59 6.85 -14.58
CA SER A 142 -9.80 5.65 -14.84
C SER A 142 -8.33 5.98 -14.63
N ILE A 143 -7.65 5.19 -13.80
CA ILE A 143 -6.20 5.28 -13.59
C ILE A 143 -5.53 4.24 -14.48
N CYS A 144 -4.80 4.70 -15.48
CA CYS A 144 -4.21 3.84 -16.51
C CYS A 144 -2.68 3.87 -16.46
N LEU A 145 -2.07 2.71 -16.65
CA LEU A 145 -0.65 2.58 -16.95
C LEU A 145 -0.34 3.14 -18.35
N PRO A 146 0.87 3.69 -18.57
CA PRO A 146 1.30 4.08 -19.90
C PRO A 146 1.45 2.83 -20.81
N PRO A 147 1.28 2.96 -22.14
CA PRO A 147 1.27 1.80 -23.06
C PRO A 147 2.48 0.87 -22.97
N ASN A 148 3.67 1.41 -22.71
CA ASN A 148 4.89 0.63 -22.55
C ASN A 148 4.93 -0.23 -21.26
N MET A 149 4.00 -0.02 -20.33
CA MET A 149 3.90 -0.72 -19.05
C MET A 149 2.66 -1.60 -18.93
N HIS A 150 1.87 -1.75 -20.00
CA HIS A 150 0.67 -2.59 -19.99
C HIS A 150 0.93 -4.06 -19.68
N HIS A 151 2.15 -4.54 -19.89
CA HIS A 151 2.57 -5.89 -19.49
C HIS A 151 2.57 -6.14 -17.97
N LEU A 152 2.42 -5.09 -17.15
CA LEU A 152 2.28 -5.19 -15.70
C LEU A 152 0.83 -5.24 -15.23
N ILE A 153 -0.13 -5.13 -16.15
CA ILE A 153 -1.55 -5.27 -15.83
C ILE A 153 -1.79 -6.75 -15.54
N ARG A 154 -2.38 -7.02 -14.37
CA ARG A 154 -2.69 -8.38 -13.97
C ARG A 154 -3.85 -8.91 -14.83
N ASN A 155 -3.80 -10.20 -15.14
CA ASN A 155 -4.98 -10.87 -15.67
C ASN A 155 -6.04 -11.02 -14.57
N HIS A 156 -7.11 -10.25 -14.67
CA HIS A 156 -8.19 -10.25 -13.67
C HIS A 156 -9.05 -11.53 -13.68
N ASP A 157 -8.90 -12.40 -14.70
CA ASP A 157 -9.60 -13.70 -14.75
C ASP A 157 -9.12 -14.67 -13.66
N ILE A 158 -7.91 -14.48 -13.14
CA ILE A 158 -7.31 -15.35 -12.12
C ILE A 158 -7.19 -14.56 -10.81
N PRO A 159 -7.81 -14.98 -9.69
CA PRO A 159 -7.68 -14.31 -8.40
C PRO A 159 -6.21 -14.16 -7.96
N LEU A 160 -5.85 -13.01 -7.36
CA LEU A 160 -4.47 -12.70 -6.97
C LEU A 160 -3.92 -13.77 -6.02
N SER A 161 -4.76 -14.23 -5.10
CA SER A 161 -4.42 -15.30 -4.16
C SER A 161 -4.06 -16.60 -4.87
N GLU A 162 -4.72 -16.94 -5.98
CA GLU A 162 -4.43 -18.15 -6.76
C GLU A 162 -3.12 -18.00 -7.55
N GLU A 163 -2.90 -16.84 -8.16
CA GLU A 163 -1.66 -16.54 -8.89
C GLU A 163 -0.45 -16.55 -7.94
N LEU A 164 -0.56 -15.91 -6.78
CA LEU A 164 0.45 -15.93 -5.74
C LEU A 164 0.65 -17.32 -5.16
N ALA A 165 -0.42 -18.08 -4.90
CA ALA A 165 -0.31 -19.46 -4.42
C ALA A 165 0.43 -20.33 -5.44
N ALA A 166 0.15 -20.15 -6.74
CA ALA A 166 0.86 -20.88 -7.80
C ALA A 166 2.35 -20.51 -7.89
N ALA A 167 2.73 -19.27 -7.56
CA ALA A 167 4.12 -18.84 -7.48
C ALA A 167 4.81 -19.40 -6.22
N MET A 168 4.17 -19.25 -5.05
CA MET A 168 4.67 -19.74 -3.76
C MET A 168 4.81 -21.26 -3.75
N GLY A 169 3.90 -21.99 -4.40
CA GLY A 169 3.97 -23.45 -4.51
C GLY A 169 5.19 -23.98 -5.28
N ARG A 170 5.91 -23.11 -6.01
CA ARG A 170 7.17 -23.45 -6.71
C ARG A 170 8.39 -23.36 -5.79
N LEU A 171 8.26 -22.76 -4.62
CA LEU A 171 9.33 -22.71 -3.62
C LEU A 171 9.60 -24.11 -3.07
N ASN A 172 10.86 -24.38 -2.78
CA ASN A 172 11.26 -25.57 -2.03
C ASN A 172 10.80 -25.40 -0.58
N SER A 173 9.96 -26.34 -0.13
CA SER A 173 9.27 -26.29 1.18
C SER A 173 10.22 -26.34 2.37
N ASP A 174 11.48 -26.68 2.15
CA ASP A 174 12.43 -27.02 3.21
C ASP A 174 13.60 -26.02 3.28
N THR A 175 13.76 -25.17 2.26
CA THR A 175 14.93 -24.28 2.14
C THR A 175 14.59 -22.86 1.76
N ASP A 176 13.49 -22.64 1.02
CA ASP A 176 13.26 -21.34 0.41
C ASP A 176 12.44 -20.45 1.34
N SER A 177 13.09 -19.42 1.87
CA SER A 177 12.47 -18.29 2.57
C SER A 177 12.38 -17.07 1.66
N PHE A 178 11.46 -16.16 1.97
CA PHE A 178 11.45 -14.81 1.42
C PHE A 178 11.11 -13.79 2.48
N ALA A 179 11.60 -12.57 2.28
CA ALA A 179 11.33 -11.42 3.13
C ALA A 179 10.65 -10.32 2.31
N LEU A 180 9.81 -9.51 2.95
CA LEU A 180 9.19 -8.35 2.33
C LEU A 180 9.30 -7.17 3.29
N MET A 181 10.14 -6.19 2.93
CA MET A 181 10.29 -4.93 3.64
C MET A 181 8.96 -4.17 3.66
N PHE A 182 8.67 -3.55 4.79
CA PHE A 182 7.53 -2.66 4.90
C PHE A 182 7.87 -1.27 4.39
N SER A 183 6.85 -0.59 3.84
CA SER A 183 6.99 0.75 3.29
C SER A 183 6.59 1.86 4.26
N HIS A 184 6.01 1.51 5.41
CA HIS A 184 5.74 2.46 6.49
C HIS A 184 6.67 2.22 7.67
N GLU A 185 6.93 3.29 8.42
CA GLU A 185 7.58 3.21 9.73
C GLU A 185 6.65 2.58 10.77
N TYR A 186 7.20 1.64 11.52
CA TYR A 186 6.58 1.01 12.68
C TYR A 186 7.48 1.17 13.89
N THR A 187 6.87 1.09 15.07
CA THR A 187 7.60 1.05 16.33
C THR A 187 7.50 -0.34 16.94
N GLU A 188 8.50 -0.72 17.72
CA GLU A 188 8.53 -1.98 18.48
C GLU A 188 7.24 -2.16 19.28
N GLN A 189 6.80 -1.11 19.98
CA GLN A 189 5.54 -1.11 20.74
C GLN A 189 4.32 -1.44 19.86
N SER A 190 4.24 -0.88 18.64
CA SER A 190 3.12 -1.14 17.75
C SER A 190 3.10 -2.59 17.26
N ILE A 191 4.27 -3.16 16.97
CA ILE A 191 4.43 -4.54 16.52
C ILE A 191 4.14 -5.51 17.66
N THR A 192 4.65 -5.26 18.86
CA THR A 192 4.44 -6.12 20.02
C THR A 192 2.99 -6.13 20.51
N ASP A 193 2.31 -4.97 20.51
CA ASP A 193 0.92 -4.88 20.99
C ASP A 193 -0.12 -5.46 20.00
N LEU A 194 0.15 -5.31 18.70
CA LEU A 194 -0.86 -5.57 17.66
C LEU A 194 -0.46 -6.66 16.66
N GLY A 195 0.82 -7.01 16.55
CA GLY A 195 1.33 -7.93 15.53
C GLY A 195 1.01 -7.43 14.12
N THR A 196 0.53 -8.30 13.25
CA THR A 196 0.12 -7.95 11.88
C THR A 196 -1.04 -6.94 11.84
N ARG A 197 -1.80 -6.79 12.93
CA ARG A 197 -2.85 -5.76 13.03
C ARG A 197 -2.30 -4.33 13.13
N ALA A 198 -1.00 -4.17 13.43
CA ALA A 198 -0.33 -2.88 13.41
C ALA A 198 -0.19 -2.32 11.99
N LEU A 199 -0.11 -3.22 10.99
CA LEU A 199 0.23 -2.88 9.62
C LEU A 199 -0.82 -1.98 8.97
N LYS A 200 -0.32 -1.02 8.18
CA LYS A 200 -1.13 0.02 7.55
C LYS A 200 -0.96 0.01 6.04
N GLY A 201 -1.98 0.52 5.36
CA GLY A 201 -1.92 0.78 3.92
C GLY A 201 -1.46 -0.43 3.11
N ILE A 202 -0.38 -0.23 2.35
CA ILE A 202 0.17 -1.22 1.42
C ILE A 202 0.79 -2.42 2.12
N ASP A 203 1.37 -2.25 3.31
CA ASP A 203 2.04 -3.34 4.03
C ASP A 203 1.01 -4.38 4.47
N ARG A 204 -0.09 -3.90 5.08
CA ARG A 204 -1.22 -4.77 5.43
C ARG A 204 -1.79 -5.47 4.20
N ALA A 205 -1.99 -4.74 3.11
CA ALA A 205 -2.56 -5.32 1.89
C ALA A 205 -1.67 -6.43 1.30
N ARG A 206 -0.34 -6.24 1.30
CA ARG A 206 0.65 -7.21 0.83
C ARG A 206 0.71 -8.44 1.74
N VAL A 207 0.79 -8.25 3.06
CA VAL A 207 0.79 -9.35 4.03
C VAL A 207 -0.49 -10.18 3.94
N GLU A 208 -1.67 -9.52 3.92
CA GLU A 208 -2.95 -10.22 3.74
C GLU A 208 -3.00 -11.02 2.42
N ALA A 209 -2.46 -10.47 1.33
CA ALA A 209 -2.43 -11.19 0.05
C ALA A 209 -1.53 -12.43 0.08
N LEU A 210 -0.38 -12.35 0.76
CA LEU A 210 0.53 -13.48 0.96
C LEU A 210 -0.09 -14.55 1.88
N GLU A 211 -0.74 -14.14 2.97
CA GLU A 211 -1.44 -15.05 3.88
C GLU A 211 -2.63 -15.75 3.18
N GLU A 212 -3.42 -15.02 2.39
CA GLU A 212 -4.50 -15.58 1.58
C GLU A 212 -3.98 -16.61 0.57
N ALA A 213 -2.86 -16.33 -0.09
CA ALA A 213 -2.20 -17.26 -1.00
C ALA A 213 -1.67 -18.50 -0.27
N ASN A 214 -1.02 -18.32 0.88
CA ASN A 214 -0.52 -19.41 1.72
C ASN A 214 -1.65 -20.33 2.21
N ALA A 215 -2.83 -19.78 2.48
CA ALA A 215 -3.99 -20.56 2.90
C ALA A 215 -4.51 -21.52 1.81
N ILE A 216 -4.22 -21.25 0.54
CA ILE A 216 -4.59 -22.10 -0.61
C ILE A 216 -3.60 -23.26 -0.79
N LEU A 217 -2.36 -23.11 -0.33
CA LEU A 217 -1.32 -24.13 -0.49
C LEU A 217 -1.65 -25.43 0.29
N PRO A 218 -1.18 -26.59 -0.22
CA PRO A 218 -1.14 -27.83 0.56
C PRO A 218 -0.37 -27.65 1.87
N ASP A 219 -0.71 -28.39 2.91
CA ASP A 219 -0.12 -28.22 4.25
C ASP A 219 1.41 -28.40 4.25
N GLU A 220 1.95 -29.26 3.39
CA GLU A 220 3.40 -29.50 3.24
C GLU A 220 4.14 -28.36 2.54
N LYS A 221 3.41 -27.44 1.92
CA LYS A 221 3.94 -26.27 1.19
C LYS A 221 3.66 -24.95 1.90
N LYS A 222 2.97 -24.98 3.05
CA LYS A 222 2.67 -23.76 3.80
C LYS A 222 3.93 -23.22 4.46
N LEU A 223 4.07 -21.91 4.36
CA LEU A 223 5.12 -21.16 5.01
C LEU A 223 4.61 -20.54 6.32
N TYR A 224 5.52 -20.36 7.26
CA TYR A 224 5.31 -19.68 8.52
C TYR A 224 5.69 -18.23 8.35
N PHE A 225 4.77 -17.36 8.74
CA PHE A 225 4.97 -15.92 8.67
C PHE A 225 5.44 -15.40 10.03
N TYR A 226 6.47 -14.56 9.97
CA TYR A 226 7.01 -13.83 11.11
C TYR A 226 7.07 -12.34 10.76
N LEU A 227 7.07 -11.52 11.80
CA LEU A 227 7.48 -10.14 11.70
C LEU A 227 8.93 -10.04 12.19
N ALA A 228 9.73 -9.22 11.53
CA ALA A 228 11.13 -9.07 11.86
C ALA A 228 11.49 -7.59 11.91
N GLU A 229 12.21 -7.19 12.95
CA GLU A 229 12.92 -5.92 13.00
C GLU A 229 14.34 -6.17 12.52
N LEU A 230 14.70 -5.54 11.41
CA LEU A 230 16.00 -5.61 10.80
C LEU A 230 16.80 -4.39 11.25
N THR A 231 17.91 -4.63 11.92
CA THR A 231 18.82 -3.60 12.38
C THR A 231 20.14 -3.71 11.63
N LEU A 232 20.61 -2.58 11.11
CA LEU A 232 21.92 -2.43 10.48
C LEU A 232 22.68 -1.33 11.22
N ASP A 233 23.72 -1.71 11.95
CA ASP A 233 24.62 -0.80 12.65
C ASP A 233 25.90 -0.63 11.83
N ALA A 234 26.12 0.58 11.29
CA ALA A 234 27.29 0.94 10.48
C ALA A 234 28.19 1.91 11.27
N ASN A 235 29.41 1.46 11.56
CA ASN A 235 30.45 2.24 12.24
C ASN A 235 31.31 2.97 11.22
N PHE A 236 31.69 4.20 11.55
CA PHE A 236 32.50 5.09 10.72
C PHE A 236 33.65 5.69 11.52
N TYR A 237 34.75 5.99 10.84
CA TYR A 237 35.89 6.74 11.38
C TYR A 237 36.27 7.89 10.45
N ASP A 238 36.80 8.96 11.03
CA ASP A 238 37.25 10.16 10.30
C ASP A 238 38.67 9.96 9.75
N THR A 239 38.84 10.13 8.44
CA THR A 239 40.14 10.06 7.75
C THR A 239 40.79 11.42 7.49
N GLY A 240 40.34 12.47 8.19
CA GLY A 240 40.86 13.82 8.08
C GLY A 240 40.10 14.67 7.05
N GLY A 241 38.77 14.53 7.02
CA GLY A 241 37.89 15.32 6.15
C GLY A 241 36.78 14.51 5.48
N ASP A 242 36.91 13.19 5.47
CA ASP A 242 35.92 12.23 4.97
C ASP A 242 35.65 11.15 6.04
N TRP A 243 34.45 10.57 6.02
CA TRP A 243 34.06 9.47 6.91
C TRP A 243 34.09 8.16 6.12
N GLU A 244 34.86 7.18 6.60
CA GLU A 244 34.93 5.84 6.02
C GLU A 244 34.23 4.83 6.93
N GLU A 245 33.47 3.90 6.35
CA GLU A 245 32.81 2.81 7.08
C GLU A 245 33.86 1.78 7.53
N SER A 246 33.99 1.53 8.83
CA SER A 246 34.93 0.56 9.39
C SER A 246 34.31 -0.83 9.54
N GLU A 247 33.07 -0.88 10.02
CA GLU A 247 32.40 -2.11 10.41
C GLU A 247 30.90 -1.99 10.20
N ARG A 248 30.28 -3.12 9.88
CA ARG A 248 28.86 -3.27 9.67
C ARG A 248 28.38 -4.50 10.43
N ASP A 249 27.38 -4.31 11.27
CA ASP A 249 26.72 -5.39 12.00
C ASP A 249 25.22 -5.43 11.64
N GLU A 250 24.72 -6.63 11.37
CA GLU A 250 23.34 -6.89 10.95
C GLU A 250 22.70 -7.81 11.98
N SER A 251 21.53 -7.42 12.50
CA SER A 251 20.80 -8.22 13.48
C SER A 251 19.30 -8.23 13.20
N ILE A 252 18.64 -9.33 13.59
CA ILE A 252 17.22 -9.53 13.38
C ILE A 252 16.55 -9.83 14.71
N ASN A 253 15.55 -9.03 15.10
CA ASN A 253 14.66 -9.38 16.20
C ASN A 253 13.35 -9.94 15.63
N TRP A 254 13.02 -11.16 16.03
CA TRP A 254 11.89 -11.90 15.50
C TRP A 254 10.65 -11.74 16.38
N TYR A 255 9.49 -11.67 15.73
CA TYR A 255 8.19 -11.61 16.38
C TYR A 255 7.20 -12.54 15.67
N SER A 256 6.29 -13.14 16.43
CA SER A 256 5.16 -13.87 15.85
C SER A 256 4.18 -12.91 15.15
N THR A 257 3.28 -13.44 14.31
CA THR A 257 2.21 -12.63 13.69
C THR A 257 1.27 -11.97 14.71
N SER A 258 1.22 -12.47 15.95
CA SER A 258 0.50 -11.84 17.06
C SER A 258 1.27 -10.74 17.80
N GLY A 259 2.58 -10.59 17.55
CA GLY A 259 3.44 -9.61 18.22
C GLY A 259 4.29 -10.15 19.37
N GLU A 260 4.26 -11.47 19.63
CA GLU A 260 5.11 -12.08 20.66
C GLU A 260 6.57 -12.06 20.22
N SER A 261 7.47 -11.49 21.04
CA SER A 261 8.91 -11.48 20.76
C SER A 261 9.51 -12.88 20.89
N LEU A 262 10.21 -13.31 19.86
CA LEU A 262 10.88 -14.60 19.75
C LEU A 262 12.41 -14.49 19.94
N GLY A 263 12.95 -13.27 20.03
CA GLY A 263 14.38 -12.98 20.20
C GLY A 263 15.17 -12.96 18.88
N SER A 264 16.50 -12.99 18.97
CA SER A 264 17.45 -12.87 17.85
C SER A 264 18.06 -14.23 17.43
N GLY A 265 17.26 -15.30 17.46
CA GLY A 265 17.76 -16.68 17.38
C GLY A 265 17.74 -17.30 15.98
N MET A 266 17.15 -16.64 14.98
CA MET A 266 16.92 -17.22 13.64
C MET A 266 17.76 -16.53 12.55
N ASP A 267 18.93 -16.02 12.93
CA ASP A 267 19.78 -15.17 12.08
C ASP A 267 20.53 -15.95 10.97
N GLU A 268 20.46 -17.29 10.98
CA GLU A 268 21.05 -18.14 9.93
C GLU A 268 20.16 -18.30 8.68
N ILE A 269 18.98 -17.66 8.63
CA ILE A 269 18.07 -17.74 7.49
C ILE A 269 18.50 -16.75 6.40
N GLU A 270 18.77 -17.27 5.19
CA GLU A 270 19.00 -16.42 4.02
C GLU A 270 17.71 -15.66 3.63
N LEU A 271 17.76 -14.33 3.64
CA LEU A 271 16.60 -13.50 3.33
C LEU A 271 16.53 -13.14 1.85
N ASN A 272 15.67 -13.85 1.10
CA ASN A 272 15.35 -13.46 -0.27
C ASN A 272 14.32 -12.33 -0.27
N PHE A 273 14.79 -11.08 -0.37
CA PHE A 273 13.90 -9.92 -0.36
C PHE A 273 13.06 -9.78 -1.64
N LEU A 274 11.75 -9.83 -1.47
CA LEU A 274 10.78 -9.40 -2.48
C LEU A 274 10.89 -7.88 -2.64
N ASN A 275 11.19 -7.43 -3.86
CA ASN A 275 11.31 -6.02 -4.18
C ASN A 275 10.27 -5.57 -5.22
N PRO A 276 8.98 -5.55 -4.86
CA PRO A 276 7.93 -5.13 -5.78
C PRO A 276 8.05 -3.64 -6.17
N GLY A 277 8.69 -2.83 -5.32
CA GLY A 277 8.92 -1.39 -5.56
C GLY A 277 10.11 -1.08 -6.47
N ARG A 278 10.95 -2.08 -6.79
CA ARG A 278 12.26 -1.90 -7.48
C ARG A 278 13.16 -0.87 -6.80
N GLU A 279 13.10 -0.83 -5.48
CA GLU A 279 13.88 0.10 -4.66
C GLU A 279 15.31 -0.42 -4.53
N SER A 280 16.26 0.49 -4.50
CA SER A 280 17.65 0.20 -4.16
C SER A 280 17.80 -0.07 -2.67
N LEU A 281 18.89 -0.74 -2.27
CA LEU A 281 19.23 -0.93 -0.86
C LEU A 281 19.31 0.42 -0.10
N ALA A 282 19.83 1.47 -0.75
CA ALA A 282 19.89 2.80 -0.16
C ALA A 282 18.49 3.36 0.14
N GLU A 283 17.55 3.20 -0.80
CA GLU A 283 16.16 3.69 -0.64
C GLU A 283 15.39 2.96 0.47
N TRP A 284 15.70 1.68 0.73
CA TRP A 284 15.12 0.96 1.88
C TRP A 284 15.55 1.56 3.22
N TRP A 285 16.78 2.03 3.33
CA TRP A 285 17.34 2.51 4.60
C TRP A 285 17.25 4.04 4.79
N GLU A 286 16.99 4.81 3.73
CA GLU A 286 17.07 6.29 3.74
C GLU A 286 16.13 6.97 4.76
N GLY A 287 14.96 6.38 5.03
CA GLY A 287 13.99 6.89 6.02
C GLY A 287 14.22 6.43 7.47
N HIS A 288 15.10 5.45 7.68
CA HIS A 288 15.17 4.64 8.90
C HIS A 288 16.45 4.86 9.71
N LYS A 289 17.10 6.01 9.49
CA LYS A 289 18.47 6.30 9.93
C LYS A 289 18.49 7.12 11.23
N ASN A 290 19.26 6.65 12.21
CA ASN A 290 19.67 7.45 13.37
C ASN A 290 21.20 7.48 13.46
N SER A 291 21.80 8.66 13.34
CA SER A 291 23.25 8.83 13.37
C SER A 291 23.70 9.58 14.62
N SER A 292 24.71 9.05 15.28
CA SER A 292 25.46 9.71 16.36
C SER A 292 26.93 9.81 15.98
N PHE A 293 27.51 10.99 16.14
CA PHE A 293 28.93 11.24 15.91
C PHE A 293 29.57 11.70 17.23
N GLU A 294 30.59 10.98 17.69
CA GLU A 294 31.39 11.38 18.85
C GLU A 294 32.67 12.07 18.36
N GLY A 295 32.80 13.35 18.73
CA GLY A 295 33.90 14.21 18.29
C GLY A 295 35.14 14.13 19.18
N TYR A 296 36.26 14.57 18.61
CA TYR A 296 37.61 14.67 19.21
C TYR A 296 37.61 15.06 20.70
N THR A 297 37.82 14.07 21.57
CA THR A 297 38.26 14.26 22.95
C THR A 297 39.72 14.71 22.95
N ILE A 298 40.10 15.60 23.87
CA ILE A 298 41.45 16.18 23.93
C ILE A 298 42.47 15.06 24.21
N GLY A 299 43.05 14.53 23.14
CA GLY A 299 43.91 13.35 23.07
C GLY A 299 43.93 12.86 21.61
N ASN A 300 44.91 12.06 21.19
CA ASN A 300 44.99 11.54 19.82
C ASN A 300 43.93 10.45 19.53
N GLU A 301 42.66 10.67 19.90
CA GLU A 301 41.55 9.78 19.60
C GLU A 301 40.88 10.22 18.30
N GLU A 302 40.80 9.30 17.34
CA GLU A 302 40.12 9.51 16.06
C GLU A 302 38.60 9.63 16.30
N ALA A 303 37.94 10.55 15.62
CA ALA A 303 36.50 10.72 15.74
C ALA A 303 35.78 9.49 15.15
N THR A 304 34.74 9.03 15.85
CA THR A 304 33.94 7.87 15.44
C THR A 304 32.48 8.25 15.24
N GLY A 305 31.84 7.61 14.27
CA GLY A 305 30.44 7.77 13.96
C GLY A 305 29.73 6.43 13.99
N LEU A 306 28.53 6.38 14.54
CA LEU A 306 27.64 5.24 14.43
C LEU A 306 26.39 5.69 13.70
N THR A 307 26.01 4.95 12.67
CA THR A 307 24.70 5.08 12.05
C THR A 307 23.94 3.78 12.20
N LYS A 308 22.82 3.87 12.92
CA LYS A 308 21.88 2.78 13.12
C LYS A 308 20.70 2.92 12.16
N TYR A 309 20.42 1.87 11.41
CA TYR A 309 19.22 1.77 10.58
C TYR A 309 18.29 0.71 11.15
N VAL A 310 16.99 1.01 11.29
CA VAL A 310 15.99 0.07 11.82
C VAL A 310 14.72 0.11 10.99
N ASP A 311 14.36 -1.03 10.43
CA ASP A 311 13.11 -1.18 9.70
C ASP A 311 12.47 -2.56 9.92
N TYR A 312 11.22 -2.73 9.51
CA TYR A 312 10.45 -3.93 9.73
C TYR A 312 10.12 -4.64 8.41
N ALA A 313 10.08 -5.97 8.48
CA ALA A 313 9.70 -6.83 7.37
C ALA A 313 8.76 -7.94 7.84
N THR A 314 8.04 -8.55 6.89
CA THR A 314 7.52 -9.90 7.11
C THR A 314 8.47 -10.91 6.48
N ILE A 315 8.72 -12.01 7.17
CA ILE A 315 9.54 -13.12 6.68
C ILE A 315 8.66 -14.35 6.63
N ALA A 316 8.64 -15.01 5.48
CA ALA A 316 7.97 -16.29 5.28
C ALA A 316 9.04 -17.38 5.09
N CYS A 317 9.02 -18.40 5.93
CA CYS A 317 9.97 -19.51 5.85
C CYS A 317 9.29 -20.87 6.10
N PRO A 318 9.94 -21.97 5.68
CA PRO A 318 9.62 -23.33 6.11
C PRO A 318 9.54 -23.49 7.63
N VAL A 319 8.89 -24.54 8.13
CA VAL A 319 9.06 -24.95 9.54
C VAL A 319 10.55 -25.13 9.81
N VAL A 320 11.09 -24.40 10.78
CA VAL A 320 12.43 -24.67 11.36
C VAL A 320 12.28 -25.61 12.55
#